data_AF-A0A6N3EGM5-F1
#
_entry.id   AF-A0A6N3EGM5-F1
#
_cell.length_a   1.000
_cell.length_b   1.000
_cell.length_c   1.000
_cell.angle_alpha   90.00
_cell.angle_beta   90.00
_cell.angle_gamma   90.00
#
_symmetry.space_group_name_H-M   'P 1'
#
loop_
_entity.id
_entity.type
_entity.pdbx_description
1 polymer ?
#
loop_
_entity_poly.entity_id
_entity_poly.type
_entity_poly.pdbx_seq_one_letter_code
_entity_poly.pdbx_strand_id
1 'polypeptide(L)'
;MYSPALVTVEHRPLSRVVPGGISHPQKPNPQSESRGIIVKLEALPKFFSPKSMMPGAVPCGITSETLTITDVMAALGLATSKSAIGIELYLAKAGVLKPDNIIAFIGELAIQRASRNRPLQAMQEQQRTEFLRVMAGYVFRDYSLSAASLVTCSSCAGSGFIDAEVFTNKVTYPDGKPPKWVKVTKGISPSDWEEVKAVREQVRVICKACNGKGRLKNECRCRGRGEVLDKKKSELQGIPVFKQCPRCTGRGYPRLKDTEVFKALGVTETTWRRNFKLFFDRLVEYCHVEESFAEKMLEKVTR
;
A
#
# COMPACT_ATOMS: atom_id res chain seq x y z
N MET A 1 22.13 0.90 25.84
CA MET A 1 22.70 -0.22 25.06
C MET A 1 21.91 -1.47 25.42
N TYR A 2 20.86 -1.79 24.67
CA TYR A 2 20.03 -2.98 24.93
C TYR A 2 20.47 -4.10 23.99
N SER A 3 20.88 -5.21 24.59
CA SER A 3 21.30 -6.45 23.93
C SER A 3 20.10 -7.12 23.26
N PRO A 4 20.18 -7.58 22.00
CA PRO A 4 19.09 -8.32 21.38
C PRO A 4 19.04 -9.73 22.00
N ALA A 5 17.92 -10.05 22.66
CA ALA A 5 17.65 -11.40 23.15
C ALA A 5 17.56 -12.35 21.96
N LEU A 6 18.42 -13.37 21.95
CA LEU A 6 18.39 -14.51 21.06
C LEU A 6 17.02 -15.19 21.13
N VAL A 7 16.18 -15.00 20.13
CA VAL A 7 14.96 -15.80 19.95
C VAL A 7 15.39 -17.12 19.33
N THR A 8 15.49 -18.15 20.18
CA THR A 8 15.67 -19.54 19.74
C THR A 8 14.45 -19.98 18.94
N VAL A 9 14.65 -20.25 17.65
CA VAL A 9 13.64 -20.84 16.76
C VAL A 9 13.51 -22.32 17.10
N GLU A 10 12.52 -22.69 17.91
CA GLU A 10 12.11 -24.09 18.04
C GLU A 10 11.34 -24.53 16.80
N HIS A 11 11.93 -25.43 16.01
CA HIS A 11 11.23 -26.13 14.94
C HIS A 11 10.25 -27.13 15.54
N ARG A 12 8.94 -26.90 15.39
CA ARG A 12 7.91 -27.85 15.82
C ARG A 12 7.56 -28.84 14.68
N PRO A 13 7.66 -30.16 14.90
CA PRO A 13 7.21 -31.16 13.94
C PRO A 13 5.68 -31.30 13.94
N LEU A 14 5.13 -31.68 12.79
CA LEU A 14 3.71 -32.02 12.58
C LEU A 14 3.33 -33.25 13.43
N SER A 15 2.46 -33.08 14.42
CA SER A 15 1.98 -34.19 15.24
C SER A 15 0.76 -34.89 14.62
N ARG A 16 0.80 -36.23 14.74
CA ARG A 16 -0.20 -37.21 14.31
C ARG A 16 -1.54 -37.05 15.03
N VAL A 17 -2.61 -37.35 14.28
CA VAL A 17 -3.99 -37.52 14.75
C VAL A 17 -4.08 -38.80 15.61
N VAL A 18 -4.72 -38.71 16.78
CA VAL A 18 -5.18 -39.85 17.60
C VAL A 18 -6.70 -39.67 17.84
N PRO A 19 -7.53 -40.74 17.77
CA PRO A 19 -8.98 -40.61 17.88
C PRO A 19 -9.47 -40.51 19.34
N GLY A 20 -10.64 -39.92 19.49
CA GLY A 20 -11.17 -39.38 20.75
C GLY A 20 -11.88 -40.39 21.67
N GLY A 21 -11.86 -40.05 22.96
CA GLY A 21 -12.71 -40.60 24.00
C GLY A 21 -13.88 -39.67 24.30
N ILE A 22 -15.06 -40.26 24.48
CA ILE A 22 -16.35 -39.59 24.68
C ILE A 22 -16.53 -39.23 26.17
N SER A 23 -16.87 -37.98 26.46
CA SER A 23 -17.43 -37.59 27.77
C SER A 23 -18.73 -36.77 27.55
N HIS A 24 -19.72 -37.04 28.39
CA HIS A 24 -21.09 -36.55 28.32
C HIS A 24 -21.24 -35.04 28.60
N PRO A 25 -22.31 -34.38 28.10
CA PRO A 25 -22.44 -32.94 28.09
C PRO A 25 -22.99 -32.37 29.41
N GLN A 26 -22.28 -31.41 29.99
CA GLN A 26 -22.84 -30.49 31.00
C GLN A 26 -23.53 -29.31 30.27
N LYS A 27 -24.77 -28.99 30.69
CA LYS A 27 -25.56 -27.87 30.15
C LYS A 27 -24.86 -26.52 30.44
N PRO A 28 -24.81 -25.58 29.48
CA PRO A 28 -24.22 -24.27 29.72
C PRO A 28 -25.15 -23.38 30.57
N ASN A 29 -24.54 -22.73 31.56
CA ASN A 29 -25.11 -21.73 32.45
C ASN A 29 -25.39 -20.42 31.68
N PRO A 30 -26.60 -19.82 31.73
CA PRO A 30 -26.93 -18.64 30.95
C PRO A 30 -26.67 -17.37 31.76
N GLN A 31 -25.43 -16.87 31.80
CA GLN A 31 -25.11 -15.51 32.25
C GLN A 31 -23.60 -15.21 32.06
N SER A 32 -23.26 -14.56 30.94
CA SER A 32 -22.15 -13.61 30.75
C SER A 32 -21.72 -13.60 29.28
N GLU A 33 -22.63 -13.26 28.37
CA GLU A 33 -22.24 -12.97 26.99
C GLU A 33 -21.78 -11.50 26.93
N SER A 34 -20.59 -11.23 27.47
CA SER A 34 -19.88 -9.99 27.18
C SER A 34 -19.55 -10.01 25.70
N ARG A 35 -20.28 -9.23 24.91
CA ARG A 35 -19.97 -9.03 23.48
C ARG A 35 -18.61 -8.33 23.38
N GLY A 36 -17.54 -9.11 23.29
CA GLY A 36 -16.17 -8.61 23.11
C GLY A 36 -16.08 -7.72 21.87
N ILE A 37 -15.51 -6.52 22.05
CA ILE A 37 -15.28 -5.58 20.95
C ILE A 37 -14.07 -6.08 20.17
N ILE A 38 -14.29 -6.52 18.93
CA ILE A 38 -13.24 -7.04 18.06
C ILE A 38 -12.35 -5.89 17.59
N VAL A 39 -11.06 -5.91 17.96
CA VAL A 39 -10.08 -4.93 17.46
C VAL A 39 -9.51 -5.42 16.13
N LYS A 40 -9.73 -4.63 15.08
CA LYS A 40 -9.07 -4.86 13.79
C LYS A 40 -7.64 -4.33 13.80
N LEU A 41 -6.74 -5.06 13.13
CA LEU A 41 -5.33 -4.67 13.01
C LEU A 41 -5.17 -3.27 12.41
N GLU A 42 -6.05 -2.90 11.48
CA GLU A 42 -6.08 -1.57 10.84
C GLU A 42 -6.39 -0.39 11.76
N ALA A 43 -6.94 -0.64 12.94
CA ALA A 43 -7.25 0.39 13.91
C ALA A 43 -6.05 0.74 14.80
N LEU A 44 -5.06 -0.17 14.93
CA LEU A 44 -3.92 -0.01 15.85
C LEU A 44 -3.16 1.31 15.71
N PRO A 45 -2.82 1.81 14.50
CA PRO A 45 -2.01 3.03 14.37
C PRO A 45 -2.63 4.26 15.02
N LYS A 46 -3.97 4.30 15.14
CA LYS A 46 -4.70 5.39 15.80
C LYS A 46 -4.39 5.49 17.29
N PHE A 47 -4.04 4.38 17.94
CA PHE A 47 -3.73 4.32 19.37
C PHE A 47 -2.27 4.70 19.69
N PHE A 48 -1.40 4.77 18.67
CA PHE A 48 -0.03 5.27 18.80
C PHE A 48 0.10 6.78 18.51
N SER A 49 -0.98 7.41 18.05
CA SER A 49 -1.01 8.85 17.81
C SER A 49 -1.35 9.60 19.10
N PRO A 50 -0.67 10.71 19.43
CA PRO A 50 -1.01 11.53 20.60
C PRO A 50 -2.47 12.00 20.48
N LYS A 51 -3.30 11.71 21.49
CA LYS A 51 -4.64 12.31 21.57
C LYS A 51 -4.47 13.78 21.96
N SER A 52 -5.06 14.70 21.18
CA SER A 52 -5.12 16.12 21.57
C SER A 52 -5.90 16.25 22.89
N MET A 53 -5.36 17.02 23.84
CA MET A 53 -6.11 17.41 25.03
C MET A 53 -7.36 18.18 24.61
N MET A 54 -8.54 17.66 24.92
CA MET A 54 -9.80 18.41 24.76
C MET A 54 -9.87 19.44 25.89
N PRO A 55 -9.94 20.76 25.60
CA PRO A 55 -10.19 21.76 26.63
C PRO A 55 -11.67 21.67 27.05
N GLY A 56 -11.94 21.17 28.26
CA GLY A 56 -13.29 21.07 28.81
C GLY A 56 -13.44 19.93 29.82
N ALA A 57 -14.39 20.06 30.75
CA ALA A 57 -14.68 19.02 31.73
C ALA A 57 -15.13 17.74 31.00
N VAL A 58 -14.27 16.71 31.04
CA VAL A 58 -14.62 15.38 30.59
C VAL A 58 -15.77 14.92 31.49
N PRO A 59 -16.97 14.60 30.96
CA PRO A 59 -17.99 14.00 31.80
C PRO A 59 -17.39 12.72 32.39
N CYS A 60 -17.46 12.54 33.71
CA CYS A 60 -17.28 11.24 34.36
C CYS A 60 -18.46 10.34 33.97
N GLY A 61 -18.55 10.00 32.68
CA GLY A 61 -19.49 9.05 32.14
C GLY A 61 -18.74 7.74 31.97
N ILE A 62 -19.12 6.74 32.75
CA ILE A 62 -18.81 5.34 32.48
C ILE A 62 -19.55 5.00 31.18
N THR A 63 -18.97 5.31 30.02
CA THR A 63 -19.51 4.83 28.76
C THR A 63 -19.19 3.35 28.70
N SER A 64 -20.17 2.52 29.04
CA SER A 64 -20.08 1.08 28.76
C SER A 64 -19.79 0.92 27.26
N GLU A 65 -18.82 0.06 26.93
CA GLU A 65 -18.54 -0.42 25.56
C GLU A 65 -17.62 0.41 24.65
N THR A 66 -16.63 1.13 25.19
CA THR A 66 -15.49 1.60 24.37
C THR A 66 -14.18 1.12 24.95
N LEU A 67 -13.44 0.27 24.20
CA LEU A 67 -12.10 -0.16 24.59
C LEU A 67 -11.22 1.05 24.92
N THR A 68 -10.64 1.06 26.11
CA THR A 68 -9.67 2.09 26.50
C THR A 68 -8.34 1.84 25.78
N ILE A 69 -7.46 2.86 25.75
CA ILE A 69 -6.09 2.66 25.23
C ILE A 69 -5.41 1.51 25.97
N THR A 70 -5.66 1.39 27.29
CA THR A 70 -5.11 0.33 28.13
C THR A 70 -5.55 -1.06 27.66
N ASP A 71 -6.83 -1.26 27.36
CA ASP A 71 -7.35 -2.54 26.88
C ASP A 71 -6.75 -2.92 25.53
N VAL A 72 -6.62 -1.96 24.62
CA VAL A 72 -6.01 -2.17 23.30
C VAL A 72 -4.53 -2.51 23.43
N MET A 73 -3.79 -1.82 24.31
CA MET A 73 -2.37 -2.11 24.54
C MET A 73 -2.16 -3.45 25.23
N ALA A 74 -3.05 -3.85 26.16
CA ALA A 74 -3.02 -5.17 26.79
C ALA A 74 -3.28 -6.28 25.77
N ALA A 75 -4.32 -6.11 24.93
CA ALA A 75 -4.62 -7.05 23.84
C ALA A 75 -3.47 -7.14 22.83
N LEU A 76 -2.84 -6.01 22.50
CA LEU A 76 -1.69 -5.97 21.62
C LEU A 76 -0.50 -6.72 22.24
N GLY A 77 -0.22 -6.55 23.53
CA GLY A 77 0.83 -7.29 24.23
C GLY A 77 0.60 -8.80 24.21
N LEU A 78 -0.63 -9.23 24.49
CA LEU A 78 -1.05 -10.64 24.41
C LEU A 78 -0.95 -11.19 22.98
N ALA A 79 -1.37 -10.44 21.96
CA ALA A 79 -1.26 -10.86 20.56
C ALA A 79 0.21 -10.91 20.10
N THR A 80 1.05 -9.99 20.57
CA THR A 80 2.50 -9.95 20.28
C THR A 80 3.20 -11.18 20.83
N SER A 81 2.81 -11.67 22.01
CA SER A 81 3.37 -12.91 22.57
C SER A 81 3.18 -14.15 21.69
N LYS A 82 2.20 -14.13 20.77
CA LYS A 82 1.85 -15.25 19.88
C LYS A 82 2.14 -14.97 18.40
N SER A 83 2.24 -13.71 18.00
CA SER A 83 2.30 -13.28 16.60
C SER A 83 3.14 -12.00 16.41
N ALA A 84 4.27 -11.92 17.11
CA ALA A 84 5.15 -10.74 17.10
C ALA A 84 5.52 -10.27 15.68
N ILE A 85 5.94 -11.20 14.81
CA ILE A 85 6.37 -10.89 13.44
C ILE A 85 5.27 -10.19 12.63
N GLY A 86 4.04 -10.74 12.64
CA GLY A 86 2.92 -10.16 11.89
C GLY A 86 2.50 -8.78 12.42
N ILE A 87 2.56 -8.58 13.74
CA ILE A 87 2.27 -7.29 14.37
C ILE A 87 3.35 -6.26 14.02
N GLU A 88 4.62 -6.61 14.15
CA GLU A 88 5.73 -5.74 13.79
C GLU A 88 5.73 -5.37 12.29
N LEU A 89 5.49 -6.35 11.41
CA LEU A 89 5.30 -6.13 9.97
C LEU A 89 4.22 -5.08 9.71
N TYR A 90 3.06 -5.21 10.37
CA TYR A 90 1.96 -4.29 10.21
C TYR A 90 2.28 -2.90 10.74
N LEU A 91 2.83 -2.81 11.95
CA LEU A 91 3.19 -1.52 12.56
C LEU A 91 4.30 -0.79 11.78
N ALA A 92 5.26 -1.52 11.21
CA ALA A 92 6.26 -0.96 10.32
C ALA A 92 5.63 -0.46 9.00
N LYS A 93 4.73 -1.24 8.40
CA LYS A 93 3.94 -0.85 7.21
C LYS A 93 3.08 0.40 7.46
N ALA A 94 2.53 0.54 8.67
CA ALA A 94 1.74 1.69 9.09
C ALA A 94 2.59 2.91 9.48
N GLY A 95 3.92 2.78 9.54
CA GLY A 95 4.84 3.86 9.91
C GLY A 95 4.93 4.13 11.42
N VAL A 96 4.41 3.23 12.26
CA VAL A 96 4.54 3.31 13.73
C VAL A 96 5.93 2.86 14.17
N LEU A 97 6.45 1.79 13.57
CA LEU A 97 7.79 1.27 13.83
C LEU A 97 8.74 1.53 12.66
N LYS A 98 10.05 1.58 12.95
CA LYS A 98 11.08 1.58 11.92
C LYS A 98 11.17 0.20 11.26
N PRO A 99 11.35 0.12 9.93
CA PRO A 99 11.38 -1.16 9.23
C PRO A 99 12.71 -1.92 9.36
N ASP A 100 13.76 -1.34 9.97
CA ASP A 100 15.10 -1.93 9.99
C ASP A 100 15.12 -3.34 10.60
N ASN A 101 14.44 -3.52 11.74
CA ASN A 101 14.36 -4.82 12.42
C ASN A 101 13.64 -5.87 11.57
N ILE A 102 12.53 -5.48 10.91
CA ILE A 102 11.76 -6.43 10.12
C ILE A 102 12.44 -6.76 8.79
N ILE A 103 13.18 -5.81 8.21
CA ILE A 103 14.03 -6.07 7.04
C ILE A 103 15.17 -7.02 7.41
N ALA A 104 15.80 -6.85 8.58
CA ALA A 104 16.82 -7.78 9.07
C ALA A 104 16.24 -9.19 9.27
N PHE A 105 15.07 -9.30 9.91
CA PHE A 105 14.36 -10.57 10.06
C PHE A 105 14.03 -11.24 8.71
N ILE A 106 13.51 -10.48 7.74
CA ILE A 106 13.26 -11.01 6.38
C ILE A 106 14.56 -11.48 5.73
N GLY A 107 15.68 -10.78 5.97
CA GLY A 107 17.01 -11.17 5.51
C GLY A 107 17.45 -12.51 6.10
N GLU A 108 17.34 -12.68 7.42
CA GLU A 108 17.65 -13.96 8.10
C GLU A 108 16.76 -15.10 7.61
N LEU A 109 15.46 -14.86 7.48
CA LEU A 109 14.51 -15.81 6.92
C LEU A 109 14.90 -16.20 5.48
N ALA A 110 15.33 -15.23 4.67
CA ALA A 110 15.78 -15.47 3.32
C ALA A 110 17.06 -16.32 3.30
N ILE A 111 18.01 -16.09 4.21
CA ILE A 111 19.22 -16.92 4.35
C ILE A 111 18.84 -18.37 4.68
N GLN A 112 17.95 -18.58 5.65
CA GLN A 112 17.47 -19.93 6.01
C GLN A 112 16.81 -20.65 4.82
N ARG A 113 16.01 -19.93 4.04
CA ARG A 113 15.29 -20.47 2.88
C ARG A 113 16.15 -20.56 1.60
N ALA A 114 17.30 -19.90 1.55
CA ALA A 114 18.20 -19.88 0.40
C ALA A 114 18.77 -21.27 0.06
N SER A 115 18.82 -22.18 1.04
CA SER A 115 19.19 -23.59 0.88
C SER A 115 18.36 -24.35 -0.17
N ARG A 116 17.18 -23.84 -0.54
CA ARG A 116 16.30 -24.44 -1.55
C ARG A 116 16.52 -23.88 -2.96
N ASN A 117 17.42 -22.90 -3.13
CA ASN A 117 17.66 -22.20 -4.39
C ASN A 117 19.12 -22.39 -4.83
N ARG A 118 19.33 -23.22 -5.85
CA ARG A 118 20.67 -23.57 -6.37
C ARG A 118 21.51 -22.34 -6.77
N PRO A 119 20.99 -21.37 -7.54
CA PRO A 119 21.67 -20.10 -7.81
C PRO A 119 22.16 -19.35 -6.57
N LEU A 120 21.40 -19.33 -5.48
CA LEU A 120 21.84 -18.68 -4.23
C LEU A 120 22.93 -19.49 -3.52
N GLN A 121 22.89 -20.83 -3.60
CA GLN A 121 23.93 -21.68 -3.04
C GLN A 121 25.27 -21.58 -3.75
N ALA A 122 25.25 -21.28 -5.07
CA ALA A 122 26.46 -21.11 -5.86
C ALA A 122 27.20 -19.79 -5.57
N MET A 123 26.56 -18.83 -4.90
CA MET A 123 27.18 -17.56 -4.51
C MET A 123 28.10 -17.74 -3.30
N GLN A 124 29.16 -16.93 -3.22
CA GLN A 124 29.98 -16.81 -2.02
C GLN A 124 29.13 -16.30 -0.85
N GLU A 125 29.46 -16.69 0.39
CA GLU A 125 28.64 -16.38 1.56
C GLU A 125 28.43 -14.88 1.77
N GLN A 126 29.49 -14.07 1.68
CA GLN A 126 29.40 -12.61 1.82
C GLN A 126 28.51 -11.99 0.73
N GLN A 127 28.70 -12.39 -0.53
CA GLN A 127 27.89 -11.92 -1.65
C GLN A 127 26.42 -12.31 -1.49
N ARG A 128 26.16 -13.55 -1.05
CA ARG A 128 24.81 -14.06 -0.81
C ARG A 128 24.10 -13.26 0.29
N THR A 129 24.79 -13.00 1.40
CA THR A 129 24.23 -12.23 2.52
C THR A 129 23.85 -10.82 2.08
N GLU A 130 24.73 -10.13 1.35
CA GLU A 130 24.44 -8.78 0.86
C GLU A 130 23.31 -8.78 -0.18
N PHE A 131 23.30 -9.75 -1.11
CA PHE A 131 22.24 -9.93 -2.09
C PHE A 131 20.87 -10.13 -1.41
N LEU A 132 20.81 -10.96 -0.37
CA LEU A 132 19.59 -11.24 0.38
C LEU A 132 19.16 -10.06 1.25
N ARG A 133 20.11 -9.28 1.80
CA ARG A 133 19.82 -8.03 2.52
C ARG A 133 19.13 -7.01 1.62
N VAL A 134 19.66 -6.79 0.42
CA VAL A 134 19.04 -5.90 -0.58
C VAL A 134 17.66 -6.44 -0.97
N MET A 135 17.56 -7.75 -1.24
CA MET A 135 16.28 -8.39 -1.58
C MET A 135 15.23 -8.20 -0.48
N ALA A 136 15.61 -8.36 0.80
CA ALA A 136 14.71 -8.20 1.94
C ALA A 136 14.10 -6.79 2.01
N GLY A 137 14.89 -5.75 1.73
CA GLY A 137 14.38 -4.38 1.65
C GLY A 137 13.31 -4.22 0.55
N TYR A 138 13.52 -4.84 -0.61
CA TYR A 138 12.53 -4.84 -1.69
C TYR A 138 11.30 -5.71 -1.38
N VAL A 139 11.45 -6.81 -0.66
CA VAL A 139 10.34 -7.64 -0.18
C VAL A 139 9.44 -6.81 0.75
N PHE A 140 10.02 -6.15 1.75
CA PHE A 140 9.27 -5.29 2.66
C PHE A 140 8.61 -4.12 1.91
N ARG A 141 9.32 -3.51 0.95
CA ARG A 141 8.76 -2.45 0.09
C ARG A 141 7.55 -2.94 -0.70
N ASP A 142 7.59 -4.11 -1.31
CA ASP A 142 6.46 -4.66 -2.08
C ASP A 142 5.30 -5.08 -1.17
N TYR A 143 5.59 -5.67 0.00
CA TYR A 143 4.61 -6.00 1.04
C TYR A 143 3.88 -4.75 1.57
N SER A 144 4.62 -3.67 1.84
CA SER A 144 4.09 -2.43 2.43
C SER A 144 3.32 -1.54 1.43
N LEU A 145 3.37 -1.85 0.13
CA LEU A 145 2.51 -1.17 -0.84
C LEU A 145 1.03 -1.38 -0.49
N SER A 146 0.23 -0.35 -0.75
CA SER A 146 -1.23 -0.39 -0.64
C SER A 146 -1.85 0.41 -1.78
N ALA A 147 -3.17 0.29 -1.96
CA ALA A 147 -3.91 1.14 -2.90
C ALA A 147 -3.83 2.64 -2.53
N ALA A 148 -3.54 2.96 -1.28
CA ALA A 148 -3.37 4.33 -0.81
C ALA A 148 -1.94 4.88 -0.99
N SER A 149 -0.95 4.01 -1.25
CA SER A 149 0.44 4.43 -1.49
C SER A 149 0.50 5.42 -2.65
N LEU A 150 1.34 6.44 -2.53
CA LEU A 150 1.48 7.48 -3.53
C LEU A 150 2.66 7.15 -4.46
N VAL A 151 2.42 7.17 -5.76
CA VAL A 151 3.42 6.96 -6.80
C VAL A 151 3.58 8.26 -7.58
N THR A 152 4.82 8.59 -7.93
CA THR A 152 5.12 9.73 -8.79
C THR A 152 4.37 9.60 -10.12
N CYS A 153 3.73 10.68 -10.57
CA CYS A 153 2.99 10.68 -11.83
C CYS A 153 3.97 10.49 -12.99
N SER A 154 3.78 9.44 -13.79
CA SER A 154 4.62 9.14 -14.94
C SER A 154 4.48 10.17 -16.07
N SER A 155 3.32 10.84 -16.18
CA SER A 155 3.06 11.81 -17.25
C SER A 155 3.77 13.14 -17.07
N CYS A 156 4.10 13.53 -15.83
CA CYS A 156 4.77 14.80 -15.53
C CYS A 156 6.02 14.64 -14.66
N ALA A 157 6.49 13.41 -14.46
CA ALA A 157 7.64 13.07 -13.61
C ALA A 157 7.62 13.75 -12.22
N GLY A 158 6.44 13.99 -11.64
CA GLY A 158 6.29 14.65 -10.34
C GLY A 158 6.07 16.17 -10.36
N SER A 159 6.27 16.85 -11.50
CA SER A 159 6.16 18.31 -11.57
C SER A 159 4.73 18.84 -11.38
N GLY A 160 3.72 18.02 -11.71
CA GLY A 160 2.30 18.43 -11.74
C GLY A 160 1.91 19.21 -13.00
N PHE A 161 2.86 19.58 -13.85
CA PHE A 161 2.65 20.38 -15.06
C PHE A 161 3.28 19.72 -16.28
N ILE A 162 2.75 20.03 -17.46
CA ILE A 162 3.27 19.60 -18.76
C ILE A 162 3.43 20.86 -19.60
N ASP A 163 4.54 20.99 -20.31
CA ASP A 163 4.75 22.09 -21.25
C ASP A 163 3.92 21.83 -22.52
N ALA A 164 3.10 22.80 -22.91
CA ALA A 164 2.29 22.75 -24.11
C ALA A 164 2.54 23.99 -24.96
N GLU A 165 2.67 23.78 -26.27
CA GLU A 165 2.71 24.87 -27.23
C GLU A 165 1.27 25.28 -27.55
N VAL A 166 0.90 26.51 -27.23
CA VAL A 166 -0.42 27.07 -27.53
C VAL A 166 -0.25 28.12 -28.61
N PHE A 167 -1.13 28.04 -29.62
CA PHE A 167 -1.26 29.05 -30.65
C PHE A 167 -2.25 30.10 -30.15
N THR A 168 -1.75 31.29 -29.83
CA THR A 168 -2.61 32.44 -29.52
C THR A 168 -2.60 33.40 -30.70
N ASN A 169 -3.79 33.73 -31.20
CA ASN A 169 -3.94 34.77 -32.22
C ASN A 169 -3.88 36.12 -31.51
N LYS A 170 -2.82 36.89 -31.78
CA LYS A 170 -2.70 38.27 -31.30
C LYS A 170 -3.02 39.21 -32.45
N VAL A 171 -3.98 40.10 -32.24
CA VAL A 171 -4.26 41.22 -33.15
C VAL A 171 -3.19 42.27 -32.94
N THR A 172 -2.52 42.64 -34.03
CA THR A 172 -1.53 43.71 -34.05
C THR A 172 -1.93 44.77 -35.07
N TYR A 173 -1.44 46.00 -34.87
CA TYR A 173 -1.66 47.13 -35.78
C TYR A 173 -0.30 47.57 -36.32
N PRO A 174 0.22 46.95 -37.40
CA PRO A 174 1.55 47.24 -37.93
C PRO A 174 1.74 48.72 -38.30
N ASP A 175 0.70 49.32 -38.87
CA ASP A 175 0.68 50.72 -39.34
C ASP A 175 0.04 51.70 -38.33
N GLY A 176 -0.20 51.26 -37.10
CA GLY A 176 -0.83 52.04 -36.04
C GLY A 176 -2.36 51.86 -35.93
N LYS A 177 -2.93 52.36 -34.82
CA LYS A 177 -4.36 52.18 -34.53
C LYS A 177 -5.24 52.92 -35.56
N PRO A 178 -6.44 52.41 -35.87
CA PRO A 178 -7.34 53.03 -36.83
C PRO A 178 -7.69 54.48 -36.41
N PRO A 179 -7.52 55.46 -37.32
CA PRO A 179 -7.90 56.85 -37.05
C PRO A 179 -9.39 57.02 -36.70
N LYS A 180 -9.74 58.03 -35.89
CA LYS A 180 -11.13 58.21 -35.39
C LYS A 180 -12.18 58.36 -36.49
N TRP A 181 -11.83 58.95 -37.64
CA TRP A 181 -12.75 59.19 -38.76
C TRP A 181 -13.24 57.90 -39.42
N VAL A 182 -12.50 56.79 -39.30
CA VAL A 182 -12.85 55.49 -39.88
C VAL A 182 -14.21 54.99 -39.37
N LYS A 183 -14.57 55.31 -38.11
CA LYS A 183 -15.83 54.87 -37.49
C LYS A 183 -17.10 55.44 -38.13
N VAL A 184 -17.00 56.53 -38.90
CA VAL A 184 -18.15 57.24 -39.48
C VAL A 184 -18.25 57.08 -41.00
N THR A 185 -17.29 56.41 -41.64
CA THR A 185 -17.28 56.12 -43.08
C THR A 185 -18.05 54.84 -43.39
N LYS A 186 -18.88 54.87 -44.44
CA LYS A 186 -19.49 53.65 -45.00
C LYS A 186 -18.51 53.01 -45.99
N GLY A 187 -18.13 51.76 -45.74
CA GLY A 187 -17.31 50.94 -46.65
C GLY A 187 -15.88 50.66 -46.19
N ILE A 188 -15.45 51.24 -45.08
CA ILE A 188 -14.13 50.98 -44.46
C ILE A 188 -14.36 50.67 -42.97
N SER A 189 -13.78 49.58 -42.47
CA SER A 189 -13.98 49.08 -41.11
C SER A 189 -12.70 49.19 -40.29
N PRO A 190 -12.76 49.47 -38.98
CA PRO A 190 -11.58 49.38 -38.09
C PRO A 190 -10.82 48.05 -38.16
N SER A 191 -11.47 46.96 -38.58
CA SER A 191 -10.84 45.65 -38.82
C SER A 191 -9.83 45.66 -39.97
N ASP A 192 -9.90 46.62 -40.89
CA ASP A 192 -8.99 46.71 -42.04
C ASP A 192 -7.55 47.11 -41.62
N TRP A 193 -7.37 47.56 -40.37
CA TRP A 193 -6.08 47.87 -39.75
C TRP A 193 -5.53 46.70 -38.90
N GLU A 194 -6.31 45.62 -38.74
CA GLU A 194 -5.96 44.50 -37.86
C GLU A 194 -5.21 43.42 -38.63
N GLU A 195 -3.98 43.13 -38.22
CA GLU A 195 -3.25 41.95 -38.68
C GLU A 195 -3.28 40.89 -37.57
N VAL A 196 -3.89 39.74 -37.85
CA VAL A 196 -3.95 38.60 -36.94
C VAL A 196 -2.67 37.78 -37.11
N LYS A 197 -1.79 37.81 -36.11
CA LYS A 197 -0.58 36.95 -36.07
C LYS A 197 -0.77 35.81 -35.09
N ALA A 198 -0.56 34.58 -35.57
CA ALA A 198 -0.49 33.40 -34.73
C ALA A 198 0.86 33.38 -34.00
N VAL A 199 0.84 33.61 -32.69
CA VAL A 199 2.03 33.52 -31.83
C VAL A 199 2.05 32.15 -31.16
N ARG A 200 3.19 31.47 -31.24
CA ARG A 200 3.42 30.21 -30.51
C ARG A 200 4.00 30.54 -29.14
N GLU A 201 3.27 30.22 -28.09
CA GLU A 201 3.71 30.39 -26.71
C GLU A 201 3.83 29.03 -26.04
N GLN A 202 4.95 28.77 -25.38
CA GLN A 202 5.07 27.63 -24.47
C GLN A 202 4.42 27.99 -23.13
N VAL A 203 3.32 27.31 -22.81
CA VAL A 203 2.62 27.48 -21.54
C VAL A 203 2.67 26.19 -20.73
N ARG A 204 2.77 26.35 -19.40
CA ARG A 204 2.68 25.22 -18.48
C ARG A 204 1.22 24.92 -18.18
N VAL A 205 0.76 23.76 -18.67
CA VAL A 205 -0.60 23.28 -18.40
C VAL A 205 -0.61 22.27 -17.26
N ILE A 206 -1.70 22.23 -16.50
CA ILE A 206 -1.88 21.24 -15.43
C ILE A 206 -1.86 19.84 -16.03
N CYS A 207 -1.06 18.95 -15.44
CA CYS A 207 -1.03 17.55 -15.83
C CYS A 207 -2.39 16.90 -15.58
N LYS A 208 -3.12 16.57 -16.65
CA LYS A 208 -4.46 15.95 -16.58
C LYS A 208 -4.46 14.59 -15.87
N ALA A 209 -3.35 13.86 -15.90
CA ALA A 209 -3.26 12.55 -15.27
C ALA A 209 -3.31 12.64 -13.74
N CYS A 210 -2.63 13.63 -13.14
CA CYS A 210 -2.57 13.82 -11.69
C CYS A 210 -3.34 15.05 -11.17
N ASN A 211 -3.99 15.80 -12.06
CA ASN A 211 -4.65 17.07 -11.76
C ASN A 211 -3.75 18.00 -10.95
N GLY A 212 -2.49 18.17 -11.36
CA GLY A 212 -1.54 19.08 -10.73
C GLY A 212 -0.87 18.56 -9.45
N LYS A 213 -1.23 17.37 -8.96
CA LYS A 213 -0.71 16.84 -7.68
C LYS A 213 0.72 16.30 -7.75
N GLY A 214 1.23 16.04 -8.96
CA GLY A 214 2.51 15.36 -9.20
C GLY A 214 2.55 13.88 -8.81
N ARG A 215 1.51 13.37 -8.13
CA ARG A 215 1.43 12.02 -7.58
C ARG A 215 0.07 11.39 -7.82
N LEU A 216 0.05 10.08 -7.94
CA LEU A 216 -1.12 9.24 -8.17
C LEU A 216 -1.23 8.21 -7.04
N LYS A 217 -2.45 7.78 -6.74
CA LYS A 217 -2.66 6.60 -5.90
C LYS A 217 -2.16 5.36 -6.63
N ASN A 218 -1.52 4.44 -5.91
CA ASN A 218 -1.10 3.14 -6.42
C ASN A 218 -2.29 2.18 -6.53
N GLU A 219 -3.47 2.65 -6.93
CA GLU A 219 -4.65 1.81 -7.01
C GLU A 219 -4.72 1.10 -8.38
N CYS A 220 -5.17 -0.14 -8.36
CA CYS A 220 -5.59 -0.83 -9.57
C CYS A 220 -6.80 -0.11 -10.16
N ARG A 221 -7.10 -0.35 -11.44
CA ARG A 221 -8.27 0.19 -12.15
C ARG A 221 -9.61 -0.23 -11.51
N CYS A 222 -9.62 -1.23 -10.63
CA CYS A 222 -10.76 -1.52 -9.75
C CYS A 222 -10.93 -0.52 -8.58
N ARG A 223 -10.17 0.58 -8.56
CA ARG A 223 -10.13 1.62 -7.52
C ARG A 223 -9.82 1.06 -6.13
N GLY A 224 -8.83 0.19 -6.04
CA GLY A 224 -8.40 -0.38 -4.76
C GLY A 224 -9.26 -1.54 -4.24
N ARG A 225 -10.44 -1.82 -4.82
CA ARG A 225 -11.37 -2.82 -4.26
C ARG A 225 -10.88 -4.27 -4.31
N GLY A 226 -9.97 -4.60 -5.23
CA GLY A 226 -9.56 -5.99 -5.44
C GLY A 226 -10.59 -6.87 -6.15
N GLU A 227 -11.83 -6.39 -6.33
CA GLU A 227 -12.93 -7.12 -6.97
C GLU A 227 -13.64 -6.31 -8.07
N VAL A 228 -14.31 -7.03 -8.96
CA VAL A 228 -15.07 -6.50 -10.11
C VAL A 228 -16.41 -7.23 -10.22
N LEU A 229 -17.43 -6.55 -10.72
CA LEU A 229 -18.76 -7.14 -10.92
C LEU A 229 -18.69 -8.32 -11.91
N ASP A 230 -19.19 -9.47 -11.50
CA ASP A 230 -19.38 -10.61 -12.37
C ASP A 230 -20.73 -10.50 -13.08
N LYS A 231 -20.74 -9.82 -14.23
CA LYS A 231 -21.95 -9.55 -15.01
C LYS A 231 -22.82 -10.79 -15.22
N LYS A 232 -22.19 -11.90 -15.63
CA LYS A 232 -22.88 -13.17 -15.91
C LYS A 232 -23.62 -13.71 -14.68
N LYS A 233 -22.93 -13.82 -13.53
CA LYS A 233 -23.55 -14.32 -12.30
C LYS A 233 -24.58 -13.34 -11.75
N SER A 234 -24.32 -12.04 -11.91
CA SER A 234 -25.23 -11.00 -11.44
C SER A 234 -26.55 -11.02 -12.21
N GLU A 235 -26.49 -11.22 -13.53
CA GLU A 235 -27.68 -11.36 -14.39
C GLU A 235 -28.46 -12.64 -14.06
N LEU A 236 -27.77 -13.76 -13.81
CA LEU A 236 -28.40 -15.03 -13.46
C LEU A 236 -29.13 -15.01 -12.11
N GLN A 237 -28.57 -14.30 -11.12
CA GLN A 237 -29.12 -14.26 -9.76
C GLN A 237 -30.02 -13.04 -9.51
N GLY A 238 -30.01 -12.05 -10.41
CA GLY A 238 -30.74 -10.79 -10.22
C GLY A 238 -30.14 -9.87 -9.14
N ILE A 239 -28.99 -10.23 -8.57
CA ILE A 239 -28.29 -9.49 -7.51
C ILE A 239 -26.81 -9.29 -7.88
N PRO A 240 -26.16 -8.18 -7.49
CA PRO A 240 -24.75 -7.95 -7.79
C PRO A 240 -23.83 -9.01 -7.16
N VAL A 241 -23.17 -9.80 -8.01
CA VAL A 241 -22.16 -10.79 -7.60
C VAL A 241 -20.79 -10.26 -7.99
N PHE A 242 -19.85 -10.22 -7.05
CA PHE A 242 -18.48 -9.79 -7.30
C PHE A 242 -17.54 -10.98 -7.47
N LYS A 243 -16.50 -10.78 -8.28
CA LYS A 243 -15.39 -11.72 -8.43
C LYS A 243 -14.06 -11.01 -8.26
N GLN A 244 -13.03 -11.78 -7.97
CA GLN A 244 -11.66 -11.28 -7.87
C GLN A 244 -11.27 -10.52 -9.15
N CYS A 245 -10.68 -9.34 -8.99
CA CYS A 245 -10.24 -8.52 -10.10
C CYS A 245 -9.11 -9.26 -10.85
N PRO A 246 -9.25 -9.52 -12.16
CA PRO A 246 -8.25 -10.27 -12.91
C PRO A 246 -6.94 -9.50 -13.09
N ARG A 247 -6.96 -8.16 -12.92
CA ARG A 247 -5.79 -7.31 -13.11
C ARG A 247 -4.85 -7.27 -11.91
N CYS A 248 -5.41 -7.19 -10.70
CA CYS A 248 -4.62 -7.14 -9.46
C CYS A 248 -4.74 -8.41 -8.63
N THR A 249 -5.42 -9.44 -9.15
CA THR A 249 -5.63 -10.73 -8.47
C THR A 249 -6.08 -10.53 -7.01
N GLY A 250 -7.08 -9.68 -6.78
CA GLY A 250 -7.61 -9.45 -5.43
C GLY A 250 -6.88 -8.40 -4.60
N ARG A 251 -5.65 -8.01 -4.95
CA ARG A 251 -4.82 -7.13 -4.12
C ARG A 251 -5.31 -5.67 -4.09
N GLY A 252 -5.96 -5.20 -5.14
CA GLY A 252 -6.42 -3.81 -5.26
C GLY A 252 -5.36 -2.81 -5.72
N TYR A 253 -4.08 -3.18 -5.75
CA TYR A 253 -2.95 -2.36 -6.23
C TYR A 253 -1.94 -3.20 -7.03
N PRO A 254 -1.13 -2.61 -7.93
CA PRO A 254 -0.10 -3.34 -8.66
C PRO A 254 1.10 -3.67 -7.75
N ARG A 255 1.80 -4.76 -8.10
CA ARG A 255 3.10 -5.11 -7.50
C ARG A 255 4.15 -4.07 -7.84
N LEU A 256 5.22 -4.07 -7.06
CA LEU A 256 6.45 -3.39 -7.41
C LEU A 256 6.96 -3.90 -8.76
N LYS A 257 7.52 -3.00 -9.57
CA LYS A 257 8.07 -3.36 -10.88
C LYS A 257 9.30 -4.23 -10.71
N ASP A 258 9.29 -5.42 -11.30
CA ASP A 258 10.44 -6.35 -11.33
C ASP A 258 11.74 -5.64 -11.79
N THR A 259 11.63 -4.64 -12.68
CA THR A 259 12.76 -3.83 -13.17
C THR A 259 13.49 -3.05 -12.09
N GLU A 260 12.79 -2.59 -11.05
CA GLU A 260 13.43 -1.90 -9.92
C GLU A 260 14.21 -2.91 -9.07
N VAL A 261 13.66 -4.10 -8.90
CA VAL A 261 14.24 -5.15 -8.06
C VAL A 261 15.48 -5.76 -8.70
N PHE A 262 15.40 -6.27 -9.93
CA PHE A 262 16.54 -6.96 -10.54
C PHE A 262 17.71 -6.04 -10.85
N LYS A 263 17.45 -4.76 -11.17
CA LYS A 263 18.51 -3.75 -11.35
C LYS A 263 19.24 -3.48 -10.05
N ALA A 264 18.51 -3.35 -8.94
CA ALA A 264 19.12 -3.14 -7.63
C ALA A 264 19.91 -4.36 -7.14
N LEU A 265 19.50 -5.57 -7.55
CA LEU A 265 20.22 -6.82 -7.29
C LEU A 265 21.40 -7.07 -8.25
N GLY A 266 21.60 -6.24 -9.28
CA GLY A 266 22.68 -6.40 -10.25
C GLY A 266 22.55 -7.63 -11.15
N VAL A 267 21.33 -8.13 -11.38
CA VAL A 267 21.09 -9.33 -12.21
C VAL A 267 20.26 -9.00 -13.46
N THR A 268 20.43 -9.78 -14.52
CA THR A 268 19.65 -9.63 -15.75
C THR A 268 18.18 -10.02 -15.53
N GLU A 269 17.29 -9.49 -16.37
CA GLU A 269 15.86 -9.82 -16.31
C GLU A 269 15.59 -11.33 -16.46
N THR A 270 16.32 -12.00 -17.36
CA THR A 270 16.20 -13.44 -17.59
C THR A 270 16.61 -14.25 -16.35
N THR A 271 17.71 -13.87 -15.70
CA THR A 271 18.18 -14.49 -14.46
C THR A 271 17.17 -14.27 -13.34
N TRP A 272 16.67 -13.04 -13.18
CA TRP A 272 15.63 -12.72 -12.21
C TRP A 272 14.40 -13.62 -12.36
N ARG A 273 13.81 -13.64 -13.56
CA ARG A 273 12.58 -14.39 -13.83
C ARG A 273 12.73 -15.89 -13.57
N ARG A 274 13.88 -16.47 -13.93
CA ARG A 274 14.12 -17.92 -13.82
C ARG A 274 14.54 -18.36 -12.42
N ASN A 275 15.34 -17.55 -11.72
CA ASN A 275 16.08 -18.00 -10.54
C ASN A 275 15.61 -17.37 -9.22
N PHE A 276 15.14 -16.11 -9.26
CA PHE A 276 14.94 -15.32 -8.03
C PHE A 276 13.50 -14.85 -7.84
N LYS A 277 12.73 -14.65 -8.92
CA LYS A 277 11.37 -14.12 -8.86
C LYS A 277 10.45 -14.94 -7.94
N LEU A 278 10.42 -16.25 -8.12
CA LEU A 278 9.57 -17.12 -7.30
C LEU A 278 9.99 -17.09 -5.82
N PHE A 279 11.30 -17.00 -5.56
CA PHE A 279 11.82 -16.90 -4.19
C PHE A 279 11.39 -15.58 -3.53
N PHE A 280 11.52 -14.46 -4.26
CA PHE A 280 11.05 -13.15 -3.83
C PHE A 280 9.54 -13.14 -3.57
N ASP A 281 8.74 -13.65 -4.51
CA ASP A 281 7.27 -13.67 -4.39
C ASP A 281 6.81 -14.47 -3.16
N ARG A 282 7.50 -15.58 -2.83
CA ARG A 282 7.23 -16.38 -1.62
C ARG A 282 7.59 -15.67 -0.32
N LEU A 283 8.61 -14.82 -0.32
CA LEU A 283 8.96 -14.01 0.86
C LEU A 283 7.91 -12.92 1.09
N VAL A 284 7.43 -12.27 0.02
CA VAL A 284 6.33 -11.29 0.12
C VAL A 284 5.04 -11.98 0.61
N GLU A 285 4.69 -13.12 0.03
CA GLU A 285 3.52 -13.90 0.44
C GLU A 285 3.59 -14.28 1.91
N TYR A 286 4.76 -14.71 2.39
CA TYR A 286 4.98 -15.01 3.80
C TYR A 286 4.68 -13.81 4.70
N CYS A 287 5.09 -12.59 4.32
CA CYS A 287 4.77 -11.39 5.09
C CYS A 287 3.25 -11.15 5.21
N HIS A 288 2.49 -11.38 4.14
CA HIS A 288 1.02 -11.27 4.18
C HIS A 288 0.36 -12.39 5.00
N VAL A 289 0.93 -13.59 4.99
CA VAL A 289 0.46 -14.71 5.83
C VAL A 289 0.66 -14.37 7.30
N GLU A 290 1.81 -13.84 7.68
CA GLU A 290 2.09 -13.39 9.05
C GLU A 290 1.18 -12.22 9.47
N GLU A 291 0.95 -11.23 8.60
CA GLU A 291 -0.02 -10.14 8.84
C GLU A 291 -1.43 -10.70 9.09
N SER A 292 -1.89 -11.64 8.25
CA SER A 292 -3.21 -12.28 8.38
C SER A 292 -3.31 -13.15 9.63
N PHE A 293 -2.21 -13.76 10.06
CA PHE A 293 -2.16 -14.52 11.30
C PHE A 293 -2.25 -13.61 12.52
N ALA A 294 -1.50 -12.50 12.53
CA ALA A 294 -1.59 -11.47 13.56
C ALA A 294 -2.99 -10.88 13.70
N GLU A 295 -3.67 -10.59 12.58
CA GLU A 295 -5.06 -10.13 12.59
C GLU A 295 -5.98 -11.14 13.30
N LYS A 296 -5.94 -12.41 12.91
CA LYS A 296 -6.72 -13.48 13.57
C LYS A 296 -6.37 -13.65 15.05
N MET A 297 -5.11 -13.44 15.42
CA MET A 297 -4.69 -13.53 16.82
C MET A 297 -5.22 -12.36 17.66
N LEU A 298 -5.21 -11.15 17.11
CA LEU A 298 -5.77 -9.97 17.76
C LEU A 298 -7.29 -10.10 17.92
N GLU A 299 -7.99 -10.57 16.89
CA GLU A 299 -9.43 -10.87 16.96
C GLU A 299 -9.74 -11.90 18.06
N LYS A 300 -8.95 -12.96 18.19
CA LYS A 300 -9.12 -13.97 19.23
C LYS A 300 -8.89 -13.47 20.66
N VAL A 301 -7.97 -12.51 20.85
CA VAL A 301 -7.64 -11.96 22.17
C VAL A 301 -8.66 -10.90 22.60
N THR A 302 -9.37 -10.29 21.65
CA THR A 302 -10.33 -9.20 21.88
C THR A 302 -11.79 -9.66 21.85
N ARG A 303 -12.02 -10.92 21.50
CA ARG A 303 -13.32 -11.59 21.56
C ARG A 303 -13.58 -12.16 22.95
#